data_AF-A0A2H0VVJ3-F1
#
_entry.id   AF-A0A2H0VVJ3-F1
#
_cell.length_a   1.000
_cell.length_b   1.000
_cell.length_c   1.000
_cell.angle_alpha   90.00
_cell.angle_beta   90.00
_cell.angle_gamma   90.00
#
_symmetry.space_group_name_H-M   'P 1'
#
loop_
_entity.id
_entity.type
_entity.pdbx_description
1 polymer ?
#
loop_
_entity_poly.entity_id
_entity_poly.type
_entity_poly.pdbx_seq_one_letter_code
_entity_poly.pdbx_strand_id
1 'polypeptide(L)'
;MSDRHPITSRKKAQVLSTSLFLIGLATLIFTDSWWPAIMLIVGLPLALRQYLVGRTYDTMMTLLVFVGTFVTVQFDISWRIFLPILFALGALYILFREFFGPEDTTEDEREEEINHEIEEDKKK
;
A
#
# COMPACT_ATOMS: atom_id res chain seq x y z
N MET A 1 -9.75 -15.95 -1.17
CA MET A 1 -10.09 -14.69 -1.90
C MET A 1 -10.80 -13.69 -0.95
N SER A 2 -10.07 -12.81 -0.25
CA SER A 2 -10.62 -11.97 0.83
C SER A 2 -11.35 -10.73 0.28
N ASP A 3 -12.67 -10.83 0.13
CA ASP A 3 -13.57 -9.73 -0.24
C ASP A 3 -13.66 -8.69 0.88
N ARG A 4 -12.68 -7.77 0.93
CA ARG A 4 -12.77 -6.59 1.82
C ARG A 4 -13.78 -5.60 1.26
N HIS A 5 -14.88 -5.41 1.99
CA HIS A 5 -15.94 -4.46 1.68
C HIS A 5 -15.38 -3.05 1.40
N PRO A 6 -15.75 -2.41 0.27
CA PRO A 6 -15.36 -1.03 0.00
C PRO A 6 -15.96 -0.09 1.06
N ILE A 7 -15.11 0.69 1.72
CA ILE A 7 -15.53 1.66 2.77
C ILE A 7 -16.50 2.69 2.18
N THR A 8 -16.34 3.01 0.89
CA THR A 8 -17.23 3.93 0.16
C THR A 8 -17.38 3.55 -1.30
N SER A 9 -18.43 4.08 -1.94
CA SER A 9 -18.64 3.92 -3.38
C SER A 9 -17.47 4.50 -4.17
N ARG A 10 -17.04 3.81 -5.24
CA ARG A 10 -15.96 4.24 -6.13
C ARG A 10 -16.11 5.68 -6.62
N LYS A 11 -17.36 6.13 -6.85
CA LYS A 11 -17.66 7.52 -7.27
C LYS A 11 -17.29 8.53 -6.17
N LYS A 12 -17.63 8.24 -4.91
CA LYS A 12 -17.30 9.10 -3.76
C LYS A 12 -15.79 9.15 -3.52
N ALA A 13 -15.12 8.00 -3.62
CA ALA A 13 -13.66 7.92 -3.50
C ALA A 13 -12.95 8.77 -4.56
N GLN A 14 -13.45 8.76 -5.80
CA GLN A 14 -12.90 9.59 -6.88
C GLN A 14 -13.12 11.08 -6.62
N VAL A 15 -14.32 11.50 -6.21
CA VAL A 15 -14.59 12.92 -5.89
C VAL A 15 -13.69 13.41 -4.76
N LEU A 16 -13.58 12.64 -3.67
CA LEU A 16 -12.70 12.98 -2.53
C LEU A 16 -11.22 13.10 -2.95
N SER A 17 -10.73 12.13 -3.73
CA SER A 17 -9.38 12.15 -4.26
C SER A 17 -9.14 13.39 -5.14
N THR A 18 -10.04 13.70 -6.07
CA THR A 18 -9.90 14.87 -6.94
C THR A 18 -9.95 16.17 -6.14
N SER A 19 -10.87 16.27 -5.17
CA SER A 19 -10.94 17.44 -4.29
C SER A 19 -9.63 17.64 -3.52
N LEU A 20 -9.06 16.57 -2.96
CA LEU A 20 -7.77 16.65 -2.25
C LEU A 20 -6.63 17.06 -3.19
N PHE A 21 -6.61 16.52 -4.41
CA PHE A 21 -5.62 16.89 -5.42
C PHE A 21 -5.68 18.38 -5.78
N LEU A 22 -6.88 18.93 -5.99
CA LEU A 22 -7.05 20.34 -6.33
C LEU A 22 -6.64 21.27 -5.18
N ILE A 23 -6.95 20.91 -3.94
CA ILE A 23 -6.49 21.65 -2.76
C ILE A 23 -4.96 21.62 -2.71
N GLY A 24 -4.36 20.45 -2.87
CA GLY A 24 -2.90 20.30 -2.90
C GLY A 24 -2.24 21.13 -4.01
N LEU A 25 -2.83 21.14 -5.20
CA LEU A 25 -2.34 21.94 -6.33
C LEU A 25 -2.40 23.44 -6.04
N ALA A 26 -3.50 23.92 -5.43
CA ALA A 26 -3.61 25.31 -5.01
C ALA A 26 -2.53 25.68 -3.98
N THR A 27 -2.25 24.80 -3.01
CA THR A 27 -1.16 24.99 -2.05
C THR A 27 0.21 24.99 -2.71
N LEU A 28 0.44 24.16 -3.73
CA LEU A 28 1.71 24.12 -4.47
C LEU A 28 2.01 25.46 -5.14
N ILE A 29 1.01 25.99 -5.85
CA ILE A 29 1.14 27.27 -6.56
C ILE A 29 1.35 28.40 -5.56
N PHE A 30 0.71 28.35 -4.39
CA PHE A 30 0.88 29.37 -3.36
C PHE A 30 2.26 29.32 -2.69
N THR A 31 2.86 28.13 -2.55
CA THR A 31 4.13 27.95 -1.83
C THR A 31 5.36 28.00 -2.73
N ASP A 32 5.18 28.02 -4.06
CA ASP A 32 6.22 27.95 -5.10
C ASP A 32 7.25 26.82 -4.90
N SER A 33 6.94 25.85 -4.04
CA SER A 33 7.84 24.79 -3.60
C SER A 33 7.57 23.54 -4.42
N TRP A 34 7.83 23.62 -5.73
CA TRP A 34 7.49 22.59 -6.71
C TRP A 34 8.09 21.22 -6.39
N TRP A 35 9.33 21.19 -5.91
CA TRP A 35 10.04 19.99 -5.53
C TRP A 35 10.46 20.08 -4.05
N PRO A 36 10.20 19.07 -3.21
CA PRO A 36 9.57 17.76 -3.47
C PRO A 36 8.04 17.71 -3.31
N ALA A 37 7.37 18.83 -3.02
CA ALA A 37 5.95 18.84 -2.62
C ALA A 37 4.99 18.21 -3.64
N ILE A 38 5.30 18.25 -4.94
CA ILE A 38 4.47 17.62 -5.98
C ILE A 38 4.29 16.11 -5.77
N MET A 39 5.28 15.43 -5.18
CA MET A 39 5.19 14.01 -4.84
C MET A 39 4.07 13.75 -3.82
N LEU A 40 3.91 14.63 -2.84
CA LEU A 40 2.81 14.52 -1.87
C LEU A 40 1.46 14.82 -2.53
N ILE A 41 1.40 15.86 -3.37
CA ILE A 41 0.15 16.29 -4.00
C ILE A 41 -0.39 15.22 -4.95
N VAL A 42 0.47 14.49 -5.64
CA VAL A 42 0.04 13.37 -6.49
C VAL A 42 -0.18 12.10 -5.66
N GLY A 43 0.73 11.83 -4.71
CA GLY A 43 0.73 10.59 -3.93
C GLY A 43 -0.42 10.46 -2.94
N LEU A 44 -0.76 11.53 -2.20
CA LEU A 44 -1.82 11.50 -1.18
C LEU A 44 -3.21 11.22 -1.77
N PRO A 45 -3.67 11.92 -2.82
CA PRO A 45 -4.93 11.62 -3.48
C PRO A 45 -5.00 10.18 -4.00
N LEU A 46 -3.92 9.70 -4.61
CA LEU A 46 -3.84 8.35 -5.15
C LEU A 46 -3.96 7.30 -4.03
N ALA A 47 -3.20 7.48 -2.95
CA ALA A 47 -3.25 6.62 -1.77
C ALA A 47 -4.64 6.66 -1.11
N LEU A 48 -5.22 7.85 -0.95
CA LEU A 48 -6.57 8.02 -0.38
C LEU A 48 -7.62 7.28 -1.21
N ARG A 49 -7.55 7.38 -2.55
CA ARG A 49 -8.45 6.64 -3.43
C ARG A 49 -8.32 5.13 -3.25
N GLN A 50 -7.09 4.62 -3.23
CA GLN A 50 -6.84 3.18 -3.03
C GLN A 50 -7.34 2.71 -1.67
N TYR A 51 -7.17 3.54 -0.63
CA TYR A 51 -7.59 3.26 0.74
C TYR A 51 -9.11 3.14 0.83
N LEU A 52 -9.81 4.12 0.28
CA LEU A 52 -11.28 4.18 0.24
C LEU A 52 -11.90 3.02 -0.57
N VAL A 53 -11.16 2.45 -1.52
CA VAL A 53 -11.57 1.29 -2.32
C VAL A 53 -11.24 -0.05 -1.64
N GLY A 54 -10.56 -0.03 -0.48
CA GLY A 54 -10.22 -1.24 0.28
C GLY A 54 -8.88 -1.89 -0.12
N ARG A 55 -8.14 -1.30 -1.08
CA ARG A 55 -6.83 -1.81 -1.55
C ARG A 55 -5.70 -1.34 -0.62
N THR A 56 -5.77 -1.77 0.63
CA THR A 56 -4.87 -1.33 1.72
C THR A 56 -3.39 -1.62 1.46
N TYR A 57 -3.06 -2.75 0.83
CA TYR A 57 -1.69 -3.07 0.44
C TYR A 57 -1.14 -2.07 -0.59
N ASP A 58 -1.92 -1.79 -1.63
CA ASP A 58 -1.54 -0.82 -2.66
C ASP A 58 -1.42 0.60 -2.07
N THR A 59 -2.30 0.96 -1.12
CA THR A 59 -2.21 2.22 -0.37
C THR A 59 -0.91 2.31 0.40
N MET A 60 -0.52 1.26 1.14
CA MET A 60 0.73 1.25 1.90
C MET A 60 1.93 1.41 0.97
N MET A 61 1.96 0.70 -0.17
CA MET A 61 3.04 0.82 -1.14
C MET A 61 3.10 2.21 -1.75
N THR A 62 1.96 2.78 -2.13
CA THR A 62 1.87 4.13 -2.68
C THR A 62 2.33 5.18 -1.66
N LEU A 63 1.89 5.08 -0.40
CA LEU A 63 2.35 5.97 0.66
C LEU A 63 3.85 5.83 0.90
N LEU A 64 4.35 4.60 0.99
CA LEU A 64 5.78 4.34 1.21
C LEU A 64 6.63 4.97 0.11
N VAL A 65 6.24 4.80 -1.15
CA VAL A 65 6.98 5.38 -2.29
C VAL A 65 6.89 6.90 -2.28
N PHE A 66 5.70 7.49 -2.26
CA PHE A 66 5.55 8.95 -2.41
C PHE A 66 5.98 9.72 -1.16
N VAL A 67 5.54 9.28 0.03
CA VAL A 67 5.90 9.93 1.30
C VAL A 67 7.36 9.63 1.66
N GLY A 68 7.82 8.39 1.45
CA GLY A 68 9.22 8.04 1.68
C GLY A 68 10.17 8.82 0.77
N THR A 69 9.83 8.97 -0.52
CA THR A 69 10.62 9.81 -1.43
C THR A 69 10.58 11.29 -1.02
N PHE A 70 9.41 11.81 -0.63
CA PHE A 70 9.31 13.18 -0.13
C PHE A 70 10.22 13.41 1.09
N VAL A 71 10.17 12.52 2.08
CA VAL A 71 10.99 12.64 3.30
C VAL A 71 12.48 12.53 2.98
N THR A 72 12.88 11.57 2.16
CA THR A 72 14.30 11.40 1.80
C THR A 72 14.87 12.63 1.10
N VAL A 73 14.10 13.23 0.19
CA VAL A 73 14.51 14.45 -0.53
C VAL A 73 14.46 15.68 0.38
N GLN A 74 13.39 15.85 1.18
CA GLN A 74 13.18 17.05 2.00
C GLN A 74 14.21 17.17 3.13
N PHE A 75 14.66 16.04 3.68
CA PHE A 75 15.62 15.98 4.78
C PHE A 75 17.04 15.61 4.33
N ASP A 76 17.29 15.56 3.02
CA ASP A 76 18.59 15.16 2.42
C ASP A 76 19.16 13.87 3.06
N ILE A 77 18.28 12.88 3.25
CA ILE A 77 18.65 11.65 3.95
C ILE A 77 19.57 10.84 3.04
N SER A 78 20.78 10.57 3.52
CA SER A 78 21.69 9.69 2.83
C SER A 78 21.09 8.29 2.63
N TRP A 79 21.22 7.75 1.43
CA TRP A 79 20.86 6.37 1.09
C TRP A 79 21.48 5.33 2.03
N ARG A 80 22.63 5.66 2.65
CA ARG A 80 23.29 4.81 3.66
C ARG A 80 22.45 4.63 4.93
N ILE A 81 21.57 5.57 5.26
CA ILE A 81 20.68 5.52 6.42
C ILE A 81 19.31 5.00 6.01
N PHE A 82 18.81 5.43 4.85
CA PHE A 82 17.50 5.04 4.36
C PHE A 82 17.38 3.54 4.07
N LEU A 83 18.36 2.94 3.39
CA LEU A 83 18.33 1.51 3.04
C LEU A 83 18.25 0.61 4.28
N PRO A 84 19.11 0.77 5.31
CA PRO A 84 19.00 -0.01 6.54
C PRO A 84 17.63 0.10 7.22
N ILE A 85 17.04 1.30 7.28
CA ILE A 85 15.72 1.50 7.88
C ILE A 85 14.66 0.75 7.07
N LEU A 86 14.72 0.82 5.74
CA LEU A 86 13.78 0.14 4.86
C LEU A 86 13.86 -1.39 5.03
N PHE A 87 15.07 -1.94 5.07
CA PHE A 87 15.28 -3.38 5.33
C PHE A 87 14.82 -3.80 6.73
N ALA A 88 15.09 -2.99 7.75
CA ALA A 88 14.63 -3.26 9.11
C ALA A 88 13.11 -3.26 9.20
N LEU A 89 12.43 -2.28 8.59
CA LEU A 89 10.97 -2.24 8.52
C LEU A 89 10.39 -3.41 7.73
N GLY A 90 11.02 -3.79 6.61
CA GLY A 90 10.61 -4.95 5.81
C GLY A 90 10.74 -6.26 6.58
N ALA A 91 11.86 -6.48 7.27
CA ALA A 91 12.07 -7.65 8.12
C ALA A 91 11.08 -7.68 9.29
N LEU A 92 10.85 -6.52 9.93
CA LEU A 92 9.89 -6.39 11.02
C LEU A 92 8.46 -6.67 10.53
N TYR A 93 8.08 -6.19 9.34
CA TYR A 93 6.79 -6.47 8.72
C TYR A 93 6.61 -7.97 8.45
N ILE A 94 7.61 -8.65 7.88
CA ILE A 94 7.56 -10.10 7.64
C ILE A 94 7.38 -10.83 8.96
N LEU A 95 8.15 -10.44 9.99
CA LEU A 95 8.06 -11.04 11.32
C LEU A 95 6.66 -10.83 11.94
N PHE A 96 6.13 -9.61 11.92
CA PHE A 96 4.76 -9.39 12.43
C PHE A 96 3.70 -10.15 11.64
N ARG A 97 3.85 -10.26 10.32
CA ARG A 97 2.93 -11.04 9.47
C ARG A 97 2.98 -12.52 9.84
N GLU A 98 4.16 -13.07 10.08
CA GLU A 98 4.34 -14.48 10.47
C GLU A 98 3.77 -14.76 11.87
N PHE A 99 3.98 -13.85 12.82
CA PHE A 99 3.59 -14.07 14.22
C PHE A 99 2.15 -13.64 14.57
N PHE A 100 1.56 -12.71 13.82
CA PHE A 100 0.25 -12.11 14.13
C PHE A 100 -0.72 -12.07 12.93
N GLY A 101 -0.31 -12.52 11.75
CA GLY A 101 -1.19 -12.60 10.59
C GLY A 101 -2.25 -13.69 10.77
N PRO A 102 -3.47 -13.48 10.25
CA PRO A 102 -4.45 -14.56 10.21
C PRO A 102 -3.88 -15.72 9.36
N GLU A 103 -4.10 -16.94 9.82
CA GLU A 103 -3.66 -18.22 9.23
C GLU A 103 -4.34 -18.52 7.87
N ASP A 104 -4.76 -17.48 7.14
CA ASP A 104 -5.59 -17.54 5.94
C ASP A 104 -4.81 -17.97 4.68
N THR A 105 -3.48 -18.09 4.73
CA THR A 105 -2.67 -18.56 3.59
C THR A 105 -2.53 -20.08 3.53
N THR A 106 -3.06 -20.82 4.50
CA THR A 106 -2.85 -22.28 4.58
C THR A 106 -4.09 -23.10 4.33
N GLU A 107 -5.31 -22.56 4.39
CA GLU A 107 -6.50 -23.37 4.11
C GLU A 107 -6.69 -23.60 2.60
N ASP A 108 -6.61 -22.55 1.77
CA ASP A 108 -6.76 -22.68 0.31
C ASP A 108 -5.65 -23.56 -0.32
N GLU A 109 -4.39 -23.41 0.11
CA GLU A 109 -3.26 -24.23 -0.40
C GLU A 109 -3.28 -25.68 0.11
N ARG A 110 -3.73 -25.91 1.36
CA ARG A 110 -3.84 -27.26 1.94
C ARG A 110 -5.05 -28.02 1.40
N GLU A 111 -6.15 -27.34 1.09
CA GLU A 111 -7.29 -27.93 0.38
C GLU A 111 -6.93 -28.33 -1.06
N GLU A 112 -6.11 -27.54 -1.77
CA GLU A 112 -5.59 -27.93 -3.09
C GLU A 112 -4.67 -29.16 -3.00
N GLU A 113 -3.79 -29.23 -2.00
CA GLU A 113 -2.91 -30.39 -1.77
C GLU A 113 -3.70 -31.67 -1.43
N ILE A 114 -4.70 -31.57 -0.53
CA ILE A 114 -5.57 -32.70 -0.14
C ILE A 114 -6.42 -33.17 -1.34
N ASN A 115 -6.97 -32.25 -2.14
CA ASN A 115 -7.74 -32.61 -3.33
C ASN A 115 -6.87 -33.29 -4.39
N HIS A 116 -5.62 -32.85 -4.55
CA HIS A 116 -4.68 -33.46 -5.49
C HIS A 116 -4.30 -34.89 -5.04
N GLU A 117 -4.09 -35.10 -3.73
CA GLU A 117 -3.79 -36.43 -3.16
C GLU A 117 -4.98 -37.40 -3.34
N ILE A 118 -6.22 -36.94 -3.12
CA ILE A 118 -7.44 -37.74 -3.33
C ILE A 118 -7.67 -38.08 -4.81
N GLU A 119 -7.30 -37.20 -5.75
CA GLU A 119 -7.38 -37.48 -7.19
C GLU A 119 -6.35 -38.53 -7.65
N GLU A 120 -5.15 -38.52 -7.09
CA GLU A 120 -4.13 -39.52 -7.40
C GLU A 120 -4.51 -40.91 -6.89
N ASP A 121 -5.07 -41.01 -5.68
CA ASP A 121 -5.53 -42.27 -5.11
C ASP A 121 -6.75 -42.86 -5.85
N LYS A 122 -7.60 -42.04 -6.47
CA LYS A 122 -8.72 -42.51 -7.31
C LYS A 122 -8.30 -43.00 -8.70
N LYS A 123 -7.09 -42.68 -9.15
CA LYS A 123 -6.55 -43.07 -10.47
C LYS A 123 -5.70 -44.35 -10.44
N LYS A 124 -5.44 -44.92 -9.26
CA LYS A 124 -4.86 -46.26 -9.06
C LYS A 124 -5.93 -47.34 -8.95
#